data_AF-A0A1G6GL42-F1
#
_entry.id   AF-A0A1G6GL42-F1
#
_cell.length_a   1.000
_cell.length_b   1.000
_cell.length_c   1.000
_cell.angle_alpha   90.00
_cell.angle_beta   90.00
_cell.angle_gamma   90.00
#
_symmetry.space_group_name_H-M   'P 1'
#
loop_
_entity.id
_entity.type
_entity.pdbx_description
1 polymer ?
#
loop_
_entity_poly.entity_id
_entity_poly.type
_entity_poly.pdbx_seq_one_letter_code
_entity_poly.pdbx_strand_id
1 'polypeptide(L)'
;MKDKILNRFIGAVDERDEYQTQEIHKELAATGVLLWYLTMILMVTSLIVDTVQNTLSWITPALLLINMAYALTVTVRVRKKHLDETDCVTKAEYEEKKRQMKKQSILAGIQWGFFMLVFMEYILPYLSAGDPNLNAFSIMTWLFGGIVFGAVMYKMSKSSLQKHF
;
A
#
# COMPACT_ATOMS: atom_id res chain seq x y z
N MET A 1 17.09 20.71 -11.87
CA MET A 1 16.15 21.22 -10.82
C MET A 1 15.97 20.21 -9.68
N LYS A 2 15.74 18.92 -9.99
CA LYS A 2 15.66 17.86 -8.97
C LYS A 2 16.93 17.77 -8.11
N ASP A 3 18.10 17.87 -8.74
CA ASP A 3 19.38 17.72 -8.03
C ASP A 3 19.67 18.91 -7.12
N LYS A 4 19.21 20.12 -7.47
CA LYS A 4 19.31 21.30 -6.59
C LYS A 4 18.42 21.18 -5.34
N ILE A 5 17.22 20.61 -5.47
CA ILE A 5 16.34 20.35 -4.32
C ILE A 5 16.92 19.24 -3.45
N LEU A 6 17.42 18.18 -4.08
CA LEU A 6 18.09 17.07 -3.40
C LEU A 6 19.31 17.55 -2.63
N ASN A 7 20.22 18.29 -3.28
CA ASN A 7 21.43 18.82 -2.67
C ASN A 7 21.12 19.76 -1.50
N ARG A 8 20.07 20.59 -1.63
CA ARG A 8 19.60 21.44 -0.52
C ARG A 8 19.04 20.60 0.64
N PHE A 9 18.29 19.54 0.34
CA PHE A 9 17.69 18.67 1.36
C PHE A 9 18.75 17.92 2.16
N ILE A 10 19.78 17.40 1.50
CA ILE A 10 20.88 16.66 2.14
C ILE A 10 21.99 17.57 2.69
N GLY A 11 21.92 18.88 2.47
CA GLY A 11 22.96 19.84 2.90
C GLY A 11 24.26 19.76 2.11
N ALA A 12 24.23 19.27 0.87
CA ALA A 12 25.39 19.19 -0.01
C ALA A 12 25.75 20.57 -0.60
N VAL A 13 27.02 20.95 -0.48
CA VAL A 13 27.57 22.19 -1.06
C VAL A 13 27.97 22.00 -2.52
N ASP A 14 28.55 20.84 -2.85
CA ASP A 14 29.01 20.51 -4.22
C ASP A 14 28.10 19.52 -4.94
N GLU A 15 28.22 19.44 -6.26
CA GLU A 15 27.58 18.39 -7.06
C GLU A 15 28.03 17.00 -6.59
N ARG A 16 27.11 16.05 -6.62
CA ARG A 16 27.35 14.67 -6.21
C ARG A 16 27.74 13.87 -7.44
N ASP A 17 28.69 12.95 -7.30
CA ASP A 17 28.95 11.98 -8.34
C ASP A 17 27.76 11.01 -8.51
N GLU A 18 27.78 10.22 -9.59
CA GLU A 18 26.69 9.29 -9.92
C GLU A 18 26.49 8.24 -8.83
N TYR A 19 27.59 7.77 -8.22
CA TYR A 19 27.58 6.77 -7.15
C TYR A 19 26.90 7.32 -5.87
N GLN A 20 27.34 8.48 -5.40
CA GLN A 20 26.79 9.19 -4.25
C GLN A 20 25.30 9.50 -4.46
N THR A 21 24.93 9.95 -5.65
CA THR A 21 23.53 10.22 -6.00
C THR A 21 22.68 8.95 -5.91
N GLN A 22 23.20 7.82 -6.37
CA GLN A 22 22.52 6.53 -6.28
C GLN A 22 22.35 6.06 -4.84
N GLU A 23 23.39 6.19 -4.02
CA GLU A 23 23.36 5.84 -2.58
C GLU A 23 22.34 6.71 -1.83
N ILE A 24 22.33 8.02 -2.08
CA ILE A 24 21.34 8.95 -1.51
C ILE A 24 19.92 8.55 -1.90
N HIS A 25 19.68 8.22 -3.18
CA HIS A 25 18.36 7.79 -3.62
C HIS A 25 17.89 6.49 -2.97
N LYS A 26 18.80 5.55 -2.74
CA LYS A 26 18.52 4.29 -2.04
C LYS A 26 18.09 4.54 -0.60
N GLU A 27 18.84 5.36 0.15
CA GLU A 27 18.51 5.70 1.54
C GLU A 27 17.20 6.48 1.65
N LEU A 28 16.97 7.46 0.76
CA LEU A 28 15.71 8.19 0.70
C LEU A 28 14.52 7.29 0.34
N ALA A 29 14.70 6.31 -0.53
CA ALA A 29 13.65 5.36 -0.87
C ALA A 29 13.32 4.47 0.34
N ALA A 30 14.33 3.93 1.03
CA ALA A 30 14.14 3.12 2.22
C ALA A 30 13.44 3.91 3.35
N THR A 31 13.91 5.13 3.60
CA THR A 31 13.32 6.04 4.58
C THR A 31 11.90 6.44 4.21
N GLY A 32 11.62 6.67 2.92
CA GLY A 32 10.28 6.98 2.42
C GLY A 32 9.29 5.84 2.64
N VAL A 33 9.70 4.59 2.43
CA VAL A 33 8.88 3.41 2.74
C VAL A 33 8.62 3.31 4.24
N LEU A 34 9.66 3.52 5.07
CA LEU A 34 9.51 3.52 6.54
C LEU A 34 8.55 4.61 7.02
N LEU A 35 8.69 5.83 6.50
CA LEU A 35 7.81 6.95 6.83
C LEU A 35 6.36 6.67 6.42
N TRP A 36 6.13 6.01 5.28
CA TRP A 36 4.79 5.62 4.87
C TRP A 36 4.15 4.61 5.84
N TYR A 37 4.90 3.63 6.35
CA TYR A 37 4.38 2.74 7.39
C TYR A 37 4.11 3.48 8.70
N LEU A 38 4.97 4.44 9.08
CA LEU A 38 4.75 5.26 10.27
C LEU A 38 3.49 6.12 10.13
N THR A 39 3.24 6.71 8.96
CA THR A 39 2.01 7.48 8.70
C THR A 39 0.76 6.60 8.67
N MET A 40 0.87 5.35 8.23
CA MET A 40 -0.22 4.38 8.33
C MET A 40 -0.55 4.05 9.80
N ILE A 41 0.47 3.86 10.66
CA ILE A 41 0.25 3.63 12.10
C ILE A 41 -0.41 4.85 12.74
N LEU A 42 0.08 6.07 12.46
CA LEU A 42 -0.52 7.30 12.98
C LEU A 42 -1.97 7.46 12.55
N MET A 43 -2.30 7.11 11.31
CA MET A 43 -3.68 7.15 10.80
C MET A 43 -4.59 6.20 11.58
N VAL A 44 -4.15 4.96 11.84
CA VAL A 44 -4.92 3.98 12.62
C VAL A 44 -5.11 4.46 14.06
N THR A 45 -4.07 4.99 14.70
CA THR A 45 -4.17 5.55 16.05
C THR A 45 -5.14 6.74 16.08
N SER A 46 -5.05 7.66 15.11
CA SER A 46 -5.96 8.79 14.98
C SER A 46 -7.41 8.33 14.85
N LEU A 47 -7.67 7.31 14.02
CA LEU A 47 -9.00 6.73 13.84
C LEU A 47 -9.54 6.08 15.13
N ILE A 48 -8.67 5.40 15.89
CA ILE A 48 -9.05 4.83 17.20
C ILE A 48 -9.45 5.93 18.18
N VAL A 49 -8.65 7.00 18.29
CA VAL A 49 -8.94 8.14 19.17
C VAL A 49 -10.26 8.80 18.79
N ASP A 50 -10.45 9.07 17.50
CA ASP A 50 -11.68 9.64 16.95
C ASP A 50 -12.91 8.78 17.30
N THR A 51 -12.77 7.46 17.18
CA THR A 51 -13.83 6.49 17.47
C THR A 51 -14.20 6.48 18.96
N VAL A 52 -13.19 6.48 19.85
CA VAL A 52 -13.41 6.52 21.32
C VAL A 52 -14.05 7.85 21.75
N GLN A 53 -13.68 8.95 21.10
CA GLN A 53 -14.23 10.28 21.38
C GLN A 53 -15.58 10.53 20.71
N ASN A 54 -16.06 9.61 19.86
CA ASN A 54 -17.25 9.77 19.02
C ASN A 54 -17.21 11.06 18.17
N THR A 55 -16.02 11.44 17.70
CA THR A 55 -15.79 12.61 16.84
C THR A 55 -14.92 12.22 15.65
N LEU A 56 -15.16 12.81 14.48
CA LEU A 56 -14.25 12.66 13.34
C LEU A 56 -13.36 13.90 13.22
N SER A 57 -12.10 13.78 13.67
CA SER A 57 -11.12 14.84 13.48
C SER A 57 -10.76 14.97 12.01
N TRP A 58 -10.40 16.18 11.57
CA TRP A 58 -9.91 16.40 10.21
C TRP A 58 -8.58 15.68 9.94
N ILE A 59 -7.83 15.33 10.98
CA ILE A 59 -6.51 14.69 10.89
C ILE A 59 -6.61 13.30 10.27
N THR A 60 -7.60 12.50 10.67
CA THR A 60 -7.81 11.13 10.20
C THR A 60 -8.04 11.04 8.67
N PRO A 61 -8.99 11.78 8.06
CA PRO A 61 -9.15 11.80 6.61
C PRO A 61 -7.97 12.45 5.89
N ALA A 62 -7.30 13.45 6.48
CA ALA A 62 -6.08 14.02 5.88
C ALA A 62 -4.94 13.00 5.79
N LEU A 63 -4.69 12.23 6.86
CA LEU A 63 -3.71 11.15 6.87
C LEU A 63 -4.07 10.05 5.85
N LEU A 64 -5.35 9.71 5.72
CA LEU A 64 -5.81 8.77 4.70
C LEU A 64 -5.47 9.28 3.28
N LEU A 65 -5.80 10.53 2.98
CA LEU A 65 -5.51 11.13 1.66
C LEU A 65 -4.02 11.19 1.36
N ILE A 66 -3.17 11.53 2.35
CA ILE A 66 -1.71 11.54 2.20
C ILE A 66 -1.19 10.13 1.89
N ASN A 67 -1.62 9.12 2.66
CA ASN A 67 -1.19 7.74 2.45
C ASN A 67 -1.63 7.21 1.08
N MET A 68 -2.86 7.51 0.64
CA MET A 68 -3.37 7.15 -0.68
C MET A 68 -2.60 7.85 -1.81
N ALA A 69 -2.36 9.16 -1.69
CA ALA A 69 -1.61 9.92 -2.68
C ALA A 69 -0.17 9.42 -2.81
N TYR A 70 0.48 9.11 -1.68
CA TYR A 70 1.83 8.54 -1.67
C TYR A 70 1.86 7.16 -2.36
N ALA A 71 1.00 6.23 -1.95
CA ALA A 71 0.92 4.89 -2.53
C ALA A 71 0.64 4.93 -4.03
N LEU A 72 -0.35 5.72 -4.46
CA LEU A 72 -0.67 5.90 -5.88
C LEU A 72 0.50 6.47 -6.67
N THR A 73 1.18 7.49 -6.13
CA THR A 73 2.32 8.13 -6.81
C THR A 73 3.47 7.13 -7.00
N VAL A 74 3.79 6.34 -5.97
CA VAL A 74 4.82 5.31 -6.04
C VAL A 74 4.43 4.25 -7.06
N THR A 75 3.23 3.66 -6.96
CA THR A 75 2.76 2.62 -7.89
C THR A 75 2.76 3.10 -9.34
N VAL A 76 2.20 4.29 -9.62
CA VAL A 76 2.15 4.85 -10.99
C VAL A 76 3.54 5.12 -11.53
N ARG A 77 4.46 5.66 -10.73
CA ARG A 77 5.82 5.97 -11.19
C ARG A 77 6.67 4.72 -11.42
N VAL A 78 6.55 3.71 -10.56
CA VAL A 78 7.21 2.41 -10.73
C VAL A 78 6.72 1.75 -12.02
N ARG A 79 5.39 1.69 -12.22
CA ARG A 79 4.77 1.12 -13.41
C ARG A 79 5.12 1.85 -14.70
N LYS A 80 5.06 3.18 -14.69
CA LYS A 80 5.38 4.01 -15.87
C LYS A 80 6.83 3.83 -16.32
N LYS A 81 7.73 3.47 -15.40
CA LYS A 81 9.15 3.22 -15.68
C LYS A 81 9.45 1.73 -15.85
N HIS A 82 8.44 0.85 -15.84
CA HIS A 82 8.62 -0.59 -15.99
C HIS A 82 9.57 -1.21 -14.94
N LEU A 83 9.69 -0.59 -13.75
CA LEU A 83 10.65 -1.00 -12.72
C LEU A 83 10.20 -2.24 -11.93
N ASP A 84 8.93 -2.63 -12.06
CA ASP A 84 8.35 -3.82 -11.44
C ASP A 84 8.03 -4.93 -12.44
N GLU A 85 8.53 -4.82 -13.68
CA GLU A 85 8.39 -5.87 -14.67
C GLU A 85 9.26 -7.08 -14.33
N THR A 86 8.74 -8.25 -14.69
CA THR A 86 9.45 -9.50 -14.53
C THR A 86 9.45 -10.24 -15.86
N ASP A 87 10.64 -10.35 -16.42
CA ASP A 87 10.85 -11.07 -17.67
C ASP A 87 10.72 -12.57 -17.44
N CYS A 88 10.03 -13.23 -18.37
CA CYS A 88 9.90 -14.68 -18.41
C CYS A 88 10.48 -15.17 -19.73
N VAL A 89 11.56 -15.95 -19.64
CA VAL A 89 12.27 -16.47 -20.82
C VAL A 89 11.57 -17.70 -21.37
N THR A 90 10.86 -18.46 -20.52
CA THR A 90 10.16 -19.68 -20.93
C THR A 90 8.67 -19.67 -20.57
N LYS A 91 7.87 -20.45 -21.32
CA LYS A 91 6.43 -20.65 -21.01
C LYS A 91 6.21 -21.28 -19.63
N ALA A 92 7.11 -22.17 -19.21
CA ALA A 92 7.03 -22.83 -17.90
C ALA A 92 7.22 -21.83 -16.76
N GLU A 93 8.24 -20.98 -16.86
CA GLU A 93 8.52 -19.91 -15.89
C GLU A 93 7.35 -18.91 -15.79
N TYR A 94 6.75 -18.54 -16.93
CA TYR A 94 5.59 -17.66 -16.96
C TYR A 94 4.38 -18.24 -16.20
N GLU A 95 4.05 -19.53 -16.41
CA GLU A 95 2.93 -20.16 -15.71
C GLU A 95 3.22 -20.35 -14.21
N GLU A 96 4.47 -20.60 -13.83
CA GLU A 96 4.87 -20.65 -12.42
C GLU A 96 4.68 -19.30 -11.72
N LYS A 97 5.28 -18.23 -12.26
CA LYS A 97 5.17 -16.87 -11.69
C LYS A 97 3.72 -16.38 -11.65
N LYS A 98 2.94 -16.69 -12.69
CA LYS A 98 1.49 -16.39 -12.72
C LYS A 98 0.71 -17.12 -11.61
N ARG A 99 1.05 -18.39 -11.32
CA ARG A 99 0.45 -19.12 -10.19
C ARG A 99 0.86 -18.53 -8.84
N GLN A 100 2.12 -18.15 -8.68
CA GLN A 100 2.60 -17.47 -7.47
C GLN A 100 1.87 -16.14 -7.24
N MET A 101 1.77 -15.30 -8.26
CA MET A 101 1.03 -14.03 -8.21
C MET A 101 -0.45 -14.26 -7.86
N LYS A 102 -1.10 -15.26 -8.47
CA LYS A 102 -2.49 -15.60 -8.13
C LYS A 102 -2.64 -15.96 -6.65
N LYS A 103 -1.73 -16.78 -6.10
CA LYS A 103 -1.74 -17.15 -4.67
C LYS A 103 -1.54 -15.91 -3.78
N GLN A 104 -0.58 -15.05 -4.11
CA GLN A 104 -0.33 -13.82 -3.36
C GLN A 104 -1.53 -12.87 -3.38
N SER A 105 -2.17 -12.69 -4.54
CA SER A 105 -3.35 -11.82 -4.65
C SER A 105 -4.57 -12.38 -3.92
N ILE A 106 -4.77 -13.71 -3.91
CA ILE A 106 -5.82 -14.35 -3.11
C ILE A 106 -5.54 -14.14 -1.61
N LEU A 107 -4.30 -14.37 -1.18
CA LEU A 107 -3.90 -14.18 0.22
C LEU A 107 -4.09 -12.73 0.65
N ALA A 108 -3.71 -11.76 -0.19
CA ALA A 108 -3.94 -10.33 0.06
C ALA A 108 -5.44 -9.98 0.14
N GLY A 109 -6.27 -10.56 -0.73
CA GLY A 109 -7.73 -10.41 -0.68
C GLY A 109 -8.34 -10.95 0.61
N ILE A 110 -7.92 -12.13 1.04
CA ILE A 110 -8.36 -12.74 2.31
C ILE A 110 -7.90 -11.90 3.50
N GLN A 111 -6.61 -11.53 3.53
CA GLN A 111 -6.04 -10.73 4.62
C GLN A 111 -6.75 -9.38 4.74
N TRP A 112 -6.96 -8.69 3.62
CA TRP A 112 -7.66 -7.40 3.60
C TRP A 112 -9.13 -7.55 4.01
N GLY A 113 -9.85 -8.51 3.44
CA GLY A 113 -11.26 -8.74 3.76
C GLY A 113 -11.47 -9.11 5.23
N PHE A 114 -10.63 -10.00 5.77
CA PHE A 114 -10.67 -10.37 7.20
C PHE A 114 -10.29 -9.19 8.10
N PHE A 115 -9.23 -8.44 7.76
CA PHE A 115 -8.84 -7.26 8.51
C PHE A 115 -9.96 -6.22 8.55
N MET A 116 -10.58 -5.90 7.41
CA MET A 116 -11.67 -4.93 7.36
C MET A 116 -12.90 -5.40 8.14
N LEU A 117 -13.26 -6.69 8.04
CA LEU A 117 -14.36 -7.26 8.82
C LEU A 117 -14.11 -7.10 10.32
N VAL A 118 -12.96 -7.57 10.82
CA VAL A 118 -12.63 -7.50 12.25
C VAL A 118 -12.53 -6.04 12.71
N PHE A 119 -11.87 -5.19 11.93
CA PHE A 119 -11.65 -3.82 12.33
C PHE A 119 -12.95 -3.01 12.34
N MET A 120 -13.77 -3.12 11.30
CA MET A 120 -14.98 -2.32 11.12
C MET A 120 -16.21 -2.86 11.86
N GLU A 121 -16.38 -4.17 11.99
CA GLU A 121 -17.57 -4.75 12.64
C GLU A 121 -17.34 -5.09 14.12
N TYR A 122 -16.08 -5.25 14.54
CA TYR A 122 -15.75 -5.63 15.91
C TYR A 122 -15.00 -4.52 16.65
N ILE A 123 -13.79 -4.14 16.21
CA ILE A 123 -12.93 -3.22 16.96
C ILE A 123 -13.55 -1.82 17.09
N LEU A 124 -13.91 -1.19 15.96
CA LEU A 124 -14.44 0.18 16.01
C LEU A 124 -15.81 0.29 16.72
N PRO A 125 -16.81 -0.57 16.45
CA PRO A 125 -18.10 -0.50 17.15
C PRO A 125 -17.97 -0.76 18.64
N TYR A 126 -17.12 -1.71 19.04
CA TYR A 126 -16.84 -1.97 20.46
C TYR A 126 -16.24 -0.75 21.16
N LEU A 127 -15.32 -0.03 20.49
CA LEU A 127 -14.70 1.18 21.04
C LEU A 127 -15.65 2.38 21.12
N SER A 128 -16.63 2.48 20.22
CA SER A 128 -17.58 3.61 20.17
C SER A 128 -18.83 3.39 21.02
N ALA A 129 -19.49 2.24 20.90
CA ALA A 129 -20.80 1.96 21.49
C ALA A 129 -20.78 0.83 22.53
N GLY A 130 -19.66 0.14 22.72
CA GLY A 130 -19.52 -0.95 23.70
C GLY A 130 -20.00 -2.32 23.21
N ASP A 131 -20.70 -2.38 22.07
CA ASP A 131 -21.24 -3.61 21.50
C ASP A 131 -20.75 -3.83 20.05
N PRO A 132 -20.31 -5.06 19.68
CA PRO A 132 -19.99 -5.40 18.31
C PRO A 132 -21.21 -5.32 17.38
N ASN A 133 -21.01 -4.84 16.16
CA ASN A 133 -22.07 -4.77 15.14
C ASN A 133 -21.96 -5.96 14.19
N LEU A 134 -22.28 -7.17 14.64
CA LEU A 134 -22.15 -8.38 13.82
C LEU A 134 -23.44 -8.66 13.06
N ASN A 135 -23.60 -8.03 11.89
CA ASN A 135 -24.68 -8.32 10.96
C ASN A 135 -24.21 -9.26 9.84
N ALA A 136 -25.03 -10.27 9.50
CA ALA A 136 -24.78 -11.17 8.38
C ALA A 136 -24.59 -10.42 7.05
N PHE A 137 -25.30 -9.30 6.86
CA PHE A 137 -25.13 -8.46 5.68
C PHE A 137 -23.74 -7.81 5.64
N SER A 138 -23.25 -7.26 6.76
CA SER A 138 -21.92 -6.65 6.85
C SER A 138 -20.80 -7.66 6.59
N ILE A 139 -20.94 -8.86 7.17
CA ILE A 139 -19.99 -9.96 6.94
C ILE A 139 -19.92 -10.30 5.45
N MET A 140 -21.08 -10.41 4.79
CA MET A 140 -21.16 -10.67 3.36
C MET A 140 -20.52 -9.54 2.53
N THR A 141 -20.71 -8.27 2.90
CA THR A 141 -20.09 -7.15 2.19
C THR A 141 -18.57 -7.17 2.27
N TRP A 142 -17.98 -7.50 3.43
CA TRP A 142 -16.53 -7.55 3.58
C TRP A 142 -15.91 -8.76 2.88
N LEU A 143 -16.60 -9.90 2.87
CA LEU A 143 -16.18 -11.06 2.07
C LEU A 143 -16.16 -10.74 0.57
N PHE A 144 -17.23 -10.11 0.07
CA PHE A 144 -17.28 -9.69 -1.32
C PHE A 144 -16.21 -8.65 -1.65
N GLY A 145 -16.00 -7.67 -0.76
CA GLY A 145 -14.92 -6.68 -0.86
C GLY A 145 -13.54 -7.33 -0.96
N GLY A 146 -13.26 -8.34 -0.14
CA GLY A 146 -11.99 -9.09 -0.19
C GLY A 146 -11.78 -9.82 -1.51
N ILE A 147 -12.84 -10.38 -2.10
CA ILE A 147 -12.78 -11.01 -3.44
C ILE A 147 -12.46 -9.97 -4.51
N VAL A 148 -13.17 -8.84 -4.51
CA VAL A 148 -12.93 -7.75 -5.48
C VAL A 148 -11.51 -7.22 -5.34
N PHE A 149 -11.04 -6.98 -4.12
CA PHE A 149 -9.68 -6.52 -3.84
C PHE A 149 -8.64 -7.50 -4.37
N GLY A 150 -8.79 -8.80 -4.05
CA GLY A 150 -7.89 -9.84 -4.55
C GLY A 150 -7.86 -9.93 -6.08
N ALA A 151 -9.01 -9.75 -6.74
CA ALA A 151 -9.10 -9.73 -8.20
C ALA A 151 -8.36 -8.53 -8.82
N VAL A 152 -8.50 -7.34 -8.24
CA VAL A 152 -7.79 -6.12 -8.66
C VAL A 152 -6.28 -6.33 -8.49
N MET A 153 -5.84 -6.81 -7.33
CA MET A 153 -4.43 -7.10 -7.07
C MET A 153 -3.87 -8.11 -8.06
N TYR A 154 -4.62 -9.17 -8.39
CA TYR A 154 -4.18 -10.15 -9.40
C TYR A 154 -4.02 -9.53 -10.78
N LYS A 155 -4.97 -8.68 -11.20
CA LYS A 155 -4.87 -7.98 -12.49
C LYS A 155 -3.65 -7.07 -12.53
N MET A 156 -3.37 -6.34 -11.45
CA MET A 156 -2.20 -5.49 -11.33
C MET A 156 -0.90 -6.30 -11.38
N SER A 157 -0.75 -7.32 -10.54
CA SER A 157 0.45 -8.17 -10.52
C SER A 157 0.67 -8.89 -11.86
N LYS A 158 -0.40 -9.42 -12.47
CA LYS A 158 -0.28 -10.08 -13.78
C LYS A 158 0.21 -9.12 -14.88
N SER A 159 -0.16 -7.84 -14.80
CA SER A 159 0.24 -6.85 -15.81
C SER A 159 1.72 -6.49 -15.80
N SER A 160 2.50 -6.90 -14.78
CA SER A 160 3.97 -6.75 -14.80
C SER A 160 4.71 -7.97 -15.38
N LEU A 161 4.03 -9.05 -15.75
CA LEU A 161 4.68 -10.19 -16.39
C LEU A 161 4.86 -9.91 -17.89
N GLN A 162 6.11 -9.80 -18.34
CA GLN A 162 6.47 -9.67 -19.75
C GLN A 162 6.75 -11.05 -20.36
N LYS A 163 6.34 -11.24 -21.62
CA LYS A 163 6.54 -12.50 -22.37
C LYS A 163 7.56 -12.26 -23.47
N HIS A 164 8.69 -12.98 -23.42
CA HIS A 164 9.77 -12.87 -24.40
C HIS A 164 9.95 -14.13 -25.27
N PHE A 165 8.92 -14.96 -25.38
CA PHE A 165 8.90 -16.21 -26.16
C PHE A 165 7.90 -16.15 -27.33
#